data_AF-A0A7G8BNS6-F1
#
_entry.id   AF-A0A7G8BNS6-F1
#
_cell.length_a   1.000
_cell.length_b   1.000
_cell.length_c   1.000
_cell.angle_alpha   90.00
_cell.angle_beta   90.00
_cell.angle_gamma   90.00
#
_symmetry.space_group_name_H-M   'P 1'
#
loop_
_entity.id
_entity.type
_entity.pdbx_description
1 polymer ?
#
loop_
_entity_poly.entity_id
_entity_poly.type
_entity_poly.pdbx_seq_one_letter_code
_entity_poly.pdbx_strand_id
1 'polypeptide(L)'
;MVRKSAKTRSWEKAEVYRRQLEETSGPTSMHGDESVRSSDGVPAGRHRDQKKARVTISTAVDAYLRDARSRELESSTLSKLEGIFRKQFLSWCTSEGYKFLDEIDLDALLLFRDSWIDGPLAKRKKQERLIGFFWACVRRGYIAENPTFGLGKIKVDQTPTDYFPPHEFDKILDEPMPIARIAAKLGTPIALGFAL
;
A
#
# COMPACT_ATOMS: atom_id res chain seq x y z
N MET A 1 -4.18 -29.87 -2.75
CA MET A 1 -4.69 -29.24 -3.99
C MET A 1 -3.54 -28.49 -4.67
N VAL A 2 -2.95 -29.07 -5.72
CA VAL A 2 -1.78 -28.50 -6.40
C VAL A 2 -2.26 -27.57 -7.53
N ARG A 3 -1.91 -26.28 -7.49
CA ARG A 3 -2.24 -25.33 -8.56
C ARG A 3 -1.11 -25.33 -9.61
N LYS A 4 -1.38 -25.83 -10.82
CA LYS A 4 -0.45 -25.77 -11.96
C LYS A 4 -1.08 -25.00 -13.12
N SER A 5 -0.29 -24.12 -13.75
CA SER A 5 -0.71 -23.31 -14.90
C SER A 5 -0.49 -24.09 -16.21
N ALA A 6 -1.50 -24.10 -17.08
CA ALA A 6 -1.46 -24.78 -18.39
C ALA A 6 -0.59 -24.05 -19.45
N LYS A 7 -0.07 -22.85 -19.13
CA LYS A 7 0.85 -22.04 -19.97
C LYS A 7 0.47 -21.92 -21.46
N THR A 8 -0.83 -21.91 -21.77
CA THR A 8 -1.33 -21.86 -23.15
C THR A 8 -2.52 -20.88 -23.25
N ARG A 9 -2.65 -20.16 -24.38
CA ARG A 9 -3.78 -19.23 -24.66
C ARG A 9 -4.97 -19.89 -25.38
N SER A 10 -4.94 -21.21 -25.56
CA SER A 10 -6.00 -22.01 -26.20
C SER A 10 -6.78 -22.75 -25.12
N TRP A 11 -8.09 -22.54 -25.11
CA TRP A 11 -9.02 -23.09 -24.11
C TRP A 11 -9.11 -24.62 -24.21
N GLU A 12 -9.18 -25.15 -25.42
CA GLU A 12 -9.24 -26.59 -25.69
C GLU A 12 -7.99 -27.33 -25.19
N LYS A 13 -6.80 -26.73 -25.40
CA LYS A 13 -5.54 -27.30 -24.87
C LYS A 13 -5.46 -27.25 -23.35
N ALA A 14 -6.05 -26.23 -22.72
CA ALA A 14 -6.10 -26.11 -21.27
C ALA A 14 -7.03 -27.18 -20.65
N GLU A 15 -8.13 -27.51 -21.32
CA GLU A 15 -9.09 -28.52 -20.86
C GLU A 15 -8.51 -29.95 -20.93
N VAL A 16 -7.77 -30.26 -21.99
CA VAL A 16 -7.04 -31.54 -22.11
C VAL A 16 -5.99 -31.68 -21.00
N TYR A 17 -5.26 -30.60 -20.70
CA TYR A 17 -4.25 -30.61 -19.63
C TYR A 17 -4.87 -30.83 -18.23
N ARG A 18 -6.05 -30.25 -17.97
CA ARG A 18 -6.81 -30.50 -16.73
C ARG A 18 -7.16 -31.98 -16.60
N ARG A 19 -7.70 -32.58 -17.67
CA ARG A 19 -8.10 -33.99 -17.70
C ARG A 19 -6.92 -34.93 -17.45
N GLN A 20 -5.76 -34.65 -18.05
CA GLN A 20 -4.53 -35.40 -17.80
C GLN A 20 -4.06 -35.30 -16.34
N LEU A 21 -4.23 -34.14 -15.70
CA LEU A 21 -3.87 -33.95 -14.29
C LEU A 21 -4.80 -34.72 -13.34
N GLU A 22 -6.08 -34.83 -13.70
CA GLU A 22 -7.09 -35.61 -12.97
C GLU A 22 -6.88 -37.11 -13.14
N GLU A 23 -6.51 -37.55 -14.34
CA GLU A 23 -6.24 -38.96 -14.64
C GLU A 23 -4.94 -39.48 -14.02
N THR A 24 -3.90 -38.63 -13.92
CA THR A 24 -2.65 -38.95 -13.21
C THR A 24 -2.78 -38.87 -11.68
N SER A 25 -3.81 -38.20 -11.18
CA SER A 25 -4.13 -38.14 -9.76
C SER A 25 -5.15 -39.23 -9.43
N GLY A 26 -4.68 -40.46 -9.26
CA GLY A 26 -5.54 -41.60 -8.90
C GLY A 26 -6.41 -41.34 -7.64
N PRO A 27 -7.50 -42.10 -7.47
CA PRO A 27 -8.47 -41.87 -6.40
C PRO A 27 -7.81 -41.98 -5.03
N THR A 28 -7.91 -40.92 -4.22
CA THR A 28 -7.64 -40.99 -2.79
C THR A 28 -8.73 -41.87 -2.17
N SER A 29 -8.45 -43.16 -2.05
CA SER A 29 -9.31 -44.11 -1.34
C SER A 29 -9.27 -43.75 0.14
N MET A 30 -10.38 -43.21 0.64
CA MET A 30 -10.70 -43.12 2.06
C MET A 30 -10.97 -44.55 2.56
N HIS A 31 -9.96 -45.19 3.16
CA HIS A 31 -10.16 -46.35 4.03
C HIS A 31 -9.66 -45.98 5.43
N GLY A 32 -10.60 -45.91 6.37
CA GLY A 32 -10.31 -45.86 7.79
C GLY A 32 -9.75 -47.21 8.24
N ASP A 33 -8.64 -47.15 8.97
CA ASP A 33 -8.19 -48.23 9.83
C ASP A 33 -7.99 -47.66 11.23
N GLU A 34 -8.78 -48.22 12.13
CA GLU A 34 -8.81 -47.98 13.56
C GLU A 34 -7.75 -48.88 14.19
N SER A 35 -6.64 -48.31 14.65
CA SER A 35 -5.68 -49.05 15.50
C SER A 35 -5.13 -48.16 16.59
N VAL A 36 -5.68 -48.38 17.78
CA VAL A 36 -5.19 -48.00 19.10
C VAL A 36 -3.70 -48.29 19.26
N ARG A 37 -2.90 -47.26 19.57
CA ARG A 37 -1.67 -47.41 20.38
C ARG A 37 -1.54 -46.24 21.35
N SER A 38 -1.72 -46.58 22.62
CA SER A 38 -1.42 -45.75 23.78
C SER A 38 0.09 -45.55 23.98
N SER A 39 0.38 -44.48 24.73
CA SER A 39 1.62 -44.08 25.43
C SER A 39 2.79 -43.59 24.57
N ASP A 40 3.06 -42.28 24.59
CA ASP A 40 4.01 -41.69 25.54
C ASP A 40 4.33 -40.22 25.19
N GLY A 41 4.04 -39.33 26.14
CA GLY A 41 4.69 -38.04 26.36
C GLY A 41 4.97 -37.12 25.16
N VAL A 42 3.94 -36.44 24.63
CA VAL A 42 4.18 -35.20 23.89
C VAL A 42 4.48 -34.11 24.92
N PRO A 43 5.69 -33.49 24.94
CA PRO A 43 5.95 -32.40 25.84
C PRO A 43 5.04 -31.24 25.44
N ALA A 44 4.13 -30.87 26.33
CA ALA A 44 3.32 -29.67 26.23
C ALA A 44 4.23 -28.53 25.76
N GLY A 45 4.02 -28.12 24.51
CA GLY A 45 4.73 -27.00 23.92
C GLY A 45 4.56 -25.84 24.87
N ARG A 46 5.67 -25.42 25.48
CA ARG A 46 5.76 -24.20 26.27
C ARG A 46 5.33 -23.07 25.34
N HIS A 47 4.05 -22.71 25.33
CA HIS A 47 3.61 -21.37 25.02
C HIS A 47 4.21 -20.49 26.10
N ARG A 48 5.49 -20.18 25.89
CA ARG A 48 6.19 -19.19 26.70
C ARG A 48 5.44 -17.92 26.36
N ASP A 49 4.60 -17.47 27.28
CA ASP A 49 4.07 -16.11 27.34
C ASP A 49 5.25 -15.15 27.51
N GLN A 50 6.10 -15.07 26.48
CA GLN A 50 7.06 -14.01 26.34
C GLN A 50 6.20 -12.79 26.05
N LYS A 51 5.92 -12.00 27.09
CA LYS A 51 5.43 -10.61 26.94
C LYS A 51 6.34 -9.94 25.91
N LYS A 52 5.86 -9.84 24.67
CA LYS A 52 6.58 -9.24 23.56
C LYS A 52 6.92 -7.81 23.98
N ALA A 53 8.17 -7.40 23.81
CA ALA A 53 8.58 -6.04 24.13
C ALA A 53 7.69 -5.05 23.36
N ARG A 54 7.16 -4.05 24.06
CA ARG A 54 6.32 -3.01 23.45
C ARG A 54 7.10 -2.31 22.35
N VAL A 55 6.50 -2.20 21.16
CA VAL A 55 7.14 -1.57 19.99
C VAL A 55 6.80 -0.09 19.98
N THR A 56 7.81 0.77 19.81
CA THR A 56 7.58 2.21 19.68
C THR A 56 7.00 2.55 18.31
N ILE A 57 6.24 3.64 18.25
CA ILE A 57 5.61 4.10 17.00
C ILE A 57 6.69 4.45 15.96
N SER A 58 7.79 5.08 16.37
CA SER A 58 8.91 5.42 15.50
C SER A 58 9.54 4.18 14.84
N THR A 59 9.80 3.12 15.62
CA THR A 59 10.34 1.86 15.08
C THR A 59 9.38 1.20 14.11
N ALA A 60 8.07 1.20 14.40
CA ALA A 60 7.07 0.64 13.50
C ALA A 60 6.99 1.41 12.17
N VAL A 61 7.02 2.75 12.23
CA VAL A 61 7.02 3.63 11.04
C VAL A 61 8.26 3.39 10.18
N ASP A 62 9.45 3.34 10.79
CA ASP A 62 10.69 3.09 10.02
C ASP A 62 10.72 1.70 9.39
N ALA A 63 10.23 0.68 10.09
CA ALA A 63 10.12 -0.67 9.54
C ALA A 63 9.14 -0.73 8.36
N TYR A 64 8.02 0.00 8.43
CA TYR A 64 7.05 0.09 7.35
C TYR A 64 7.61 0.81 6.12
N LEU A 65 8.29 1.94 6.31
CA LEU A 65 8.91 2.69 5.20
C LEU A 65 10.08 1.94 4.58
N ARG A 66 10.85 1.18 5.38
CA ARG A 66 11.92 0.29 4.87
C ARG A 66 11.35 -0.80 3.98
N ASP A 67 10.23 -1.39 4.36
CA ASP A 67 9.52 -2.38 3.54
C ASP A 67 8.93 -1.77 2.26
N ALA A 68 8.36 -0.57 2.33
CA ALA A 68 7.90 0.14 1.15
C ALA A 68 9.05 0.40 0.15
N ARG A 69 10.24 0.73 0.65
CA ARG A 69 11.47 0.86 -0.16
C ARG A 69 11.89 -0.46 -0.81
N SER A 70 11.91 -1.56 -0.05
CA SER A 70 12.34 -2.85 -0.58
C SER A 70 11.36 -3.45 -1.60
N ARG A 71 10.09 -3.01 -1.59
CA ARG A 71 9.10 -3.36 -2.61
C ARG A 71 9.20 -2.51 -3.88
N GLU A 72 10.22 -1.66 -4.00
CA GLU A 72 10.48 -0.81 -5.17
C GLU A 72 9.26 0.03 -5.59
N LEU A 73 8.54 0.55 -4.59
CA LEU A 73 7.42 1.46 -4.86
C LEU A 73 7.93 2.70 -5.59
N GLU A 74 7.12 3.19 -6.53
CA GLU A 74 7.39 4.41 -7.28
C GLU A 74 7.70 5.57 -6.31
N SER A 75 8.68 6.41 -6.68
CA SER A 75 9.28 7.41 -5.80
C SER A 75 8.28 8.44 -5.28
N SER A 76 7.31 8.86 -6.10
CA SER A 76 6.21 9.73 -5.68
C SER A 76 5.32 9.06 -4.63
N THR A 77 5.11 7.75 -4.71
CA THR A 77 4.34 7.00 -3.72
C THR A 77 5.08 6.90 -2.40
N LEU A 78 6.39 6.62 -2.45
CA LEU A 78 7.25 6.61 -1.27
C LEU A 78 7.29 7.98 -0.59
N SER A 79 7.47 9.06 -1.35
CA SER A 79 7.48 10.43 -0.83
C SER A 79 6.19 10.76 -0.08
N LYS A 80 5.04 10.33 -0.63
CA LYS A 80 3.74 10.50 0.04
C LYS A 80 3.63 9.69 1.34
N LEU A 81 4.16 8.46 1.37
CA LEU A 81 4.18 7.65 2.59
C LEU A 81 5.07 8.29 3.66
N GLU A 82 6.26 8.76 3.28
CA GLU A 82 7.16 9.46 4.21
C GLU A 82 6.53 10.74 4.76
N GLY A 83 5.89 11.54 3.90
CA GLY A 83 5.16 12.74 4.31
C GLY A 83 4.06 12.43 5.32
N ILE A 84 3.25 11.40 5.08
CA ILE A 84 2.17 11.01 6.00
C ILE A 84 2.73 10.47 7.31
N PHE A 85 3.63 9.48 7.26
CA PHE A 85 4.01 8.77 8.47
C PHE A 85 5.07 9.51 9.29
N ARG A 86 6.06 10.16 8.65
CA ARG A 86 7.11 10.89 9.39
C ARG A 86 6.68 12.29 9.79
N LYS A 87 6.13 13.07 8.86
CA LYS A 87 5.85 14.49 9.13
C LYS A 87 4.52 14.72 9.83
N GLN A 88 3.51 13.90 9.55
CA GLN A 88 2.17 14.09 10.13
C GLN A 88 1.94 13.15 11.30
N PHE A 89 1.94 11.83 11.06
CA PHE A 89 1.56 10.86 12.08
C PHE A 89 2.54 10.84 13.27
N LEU A 90 3.86 10.70 13.05
CA LEU A 90 4.82 10.72 14.16
C LEU A 90 4.83 12.06 14.91
N SER A 91 4.72 13.17 14.20
CA SER A 91 4.65 14.50 14.82
C SER A 91 3.42 14.63 15.70
N TRP A 92 2.27 14.18 15.21
CA TRP A 92 1.01 14.19 15.97
C TRP A 92 1.07 13.24 17.18
N CYS A 93 1.58 12.02 17.03
CA CYS A 93 1.75 11.11 18.17
C CYS A 93 2.66 11.73 19.24
N THR A 94 3.69 12.45 18.83
CA THR A 94 4.60 13.13 19.76
C THR A 94 3.90 14.30 20.48
N SER A 95 3.04 15.07 19.81
CA SER A 95 2.30 16.16 20.45
C SER A 95 1.24 15.68 21.44
N GLU A 96 0.58 14.56 21.14
CA GLU A 96 -0.43 13.94 22.01
C GLU A 96 0.19 13.05 23.11
N GLY A 97 1.50 12.82 23.09
CA GLY A 97 2.20 12.02 24.10
C GLY A 97 2.19 10.50 23.88
N TYR A 98 1.77 10.02 22.72
CA TYR A 98 1.80 8.61 22.36
C TYR A 98 3.22 8.16 22.01
N LYS A 99 3.72 7.11 22.69
CA LYS A 99 5.07 6.59 22.49
C LYS A 99 5.07 5.18 21.90
N PHE A 100 4.12 4.35 22.32
CA PHE A 100 4.05 2.95 21.94
C PHE A 100 2.87 2.67 21.02
N LEU A 101 3.03 1.68 20.14
CA LEU A 101 2.04 1.37 19.11
C LEU A 101 0.73 0.80 19.68
N ASP A 102 0.80 0.16 20.84
CA ASP A 102 -0.34 -0.40 21.57
C ASP A 102 -1.17 0.66 22.32
N GLU A 103 -0.70 1.91 22.37
CA GLU A 103 -1.44 3.05 22.93
C GLU A 103 -2.38 3.69 21.89
N ILE A 104 -2.22 3.34 20.62
CA ILE A 104 -3.04 3.88 19.53
C ILE A 104 -4.29 3.04 19.37
N ASP A 105 -5.38 3.51 19.97
CA ASP A 105 -6.73 2.94 19.84
C ASP A 105 -7.56 3.64 18.75
N LEU A 106 -8.83 3.26 18.65
CA LEU A 106 -9.75 3.85 17.66
C LEU A 106 -9.96 5.35 17.91
N ASP A 107 -10.07 5.78 19.16
CA ASP A 107 -10.35 7.17 19.53
C ASP A 107 -9.15 8.06 19.17
N ALA A 108 -7.93 7.60 19.43
CA ALA A 108 -6.70 8.25 18.98
C ALA A 108 -6.69 8.42 17.45
N LEU A 109 -7.10 7.39 16.69
CA LEU A 109 -7.18 7.49 15.23
C LEU A 109 -8.26 8.46 14.74
N LEU A 110 -9.38 8.57 15.46
CA LEU A 110 -10.43 9.54 15.15
C LEU A 110 -9.94 10.98 15.39
N LEU A 111 -9.23 11.23 16.50
CA LEU A 111 -8.59 12.52 16.77
C LEU A 111 -7.53 12.86 15.72
N PHE A 112 -6.69 11.88 15.34
CA PHE A 112 -5.73 12.09 14.26
C PHE A 112 -6.43 12.43 12.94
N ARG A 113 -7.55 11.77 12.62
CA ARG A 113 -8.33 12.06 11.41
C ARG A 113 -8.95 13.45 11.44
N ASP A 114 -9.36 13.94 12.61
CA ASP A 114 -9.94 15.27 12.79
C ASP A 114 -8.91 16.38 12.50
N SER A 115 -7.63 16.14 12.80
CA SER A 115 -6.53 17.08 12.52
C SER A 115 -6.28 17.35 11.02
N TRP A 116 -6.88 16.59 10.10
CA TRP A 116 -6.59 16.72 8.67
C TRP A 116 -7.35 17.89 8.04
N ILE A 117 -6.61 18.80 7.41
CA ILE A 117 -7.18 19.96 6.70
C ILE A 117 -7.50 19.61 5.22
N ASP A 118 -7.04 18.45 4.72
CA ASP A 118 -7.13 18.10 3.30
C ASP A 118 -8.57 17.94 2.78
N GLY A 119 -8.75 18.03 1.45
CA GLY A 119 -10.02 17.72 0.80
C GLY A 119 -10.45 16.25 0.97
N PRO A 120 -11.75 15.91 0.77
CA PRO A 120 -12.30 14.59 1.06
C PRO A 120 -11.57 13.42 0.39
N LEU A 121 -11.16 13.59 -0.88
CA LEU A 121 -10.41 12.58 -1.62
C LEU A 121 -9.03 12.32 -1.00
N ALA A 122 -8.30 13.39 -0.66
CA ALA A 122 -6.99 13.28 -0.04
C ALA A 122 -7.10 12.62 1.34
N LYS A 123 -8.11 13.00 2.15
CA LYS A 123 -8.42 12.33 3.43
C LYS A 123 -8.70 10.84 3.24
N ARG A 124 -9.52 10.46 2.26
CA ARG A 124 -9.78 9.05 1.94
C ARG A 124 -8.51 8.28 1.61
N LYS A 125 -7.65 8.82 0.74
CA LYS A 125 -6.36 8.20 0.39
C LYS A 125 -5.39 8.12 1.55
N LYS A 126 -5.41 9.10 2.45
CA LYS A 126 -4.62 9.07 3.68
C LYS A 126 -5.12 7.98 4.64
N GLN A 127 -6.43 7.85 4.83
CA GLN A 127 -7.04 6.79 5.63
C GLN A 127 -6.73 5.39 5.05
N GLU A 128 -6.82 5.20 3.74
CA GLU A 128 -6.43 3.93 3.08
C GLU A 128 -4.97 3.53 3.40
N ARG A 129 -4.05 4.49 3.37
CA ARG A 129 -2.63 4.26 3.71
C ARG A 129 -2.42 3.94 5.18
N LEU A 130 -3.16 4.62 6.06
CA LEU A 130 -3.14 4.39 7.50
C LEU A 130 -3.63 2.96 7.83
N ILE A 131 -4.73 2.53 7.22
CA ILE A 131 -5.25 1.16 7.33
C ILE A 131 -4.17 0.14 6.90
N GLY A 132 -3.50 0.39 5.78
CA GLY A 132 -2.41 -0.46 5.29
C GLY A 132 -1.22 -0.57 6.25
N PHE A 133 -0.87 0.53 6.93
CA PHE A 133 0.19 0.56 7.94
C PHE A 133 -0.14 -0.32 9.14
N PHE A 134 -1.32 -0.16 9.75
CA PHE A 134 -1.69 -0.98 10.91
C PHE A 134 -1.85 -2.45 10.56
N TRP A 135 -2.32 -2.78 9.35
CA TRP A 135 -2.28 -4.17 8.87
C TRP A 135 -0.86 -4.72 8.74
N ALA A 136 0.11 -3.90 8.31
CA ALA A 136 1.51 -4.30 8.30
C ALA A 136 2.04 -4.53 9.72
N CYS A 137 1.62 -3.73 10.70
CA CYS A 137 1.97 -3.91 12.12
C CYS A 137 1.39 -5.22 12.70
N VAL A 138 0.13 -5.54 12.38
CA VAL A 138 -0.49 -6.82 12.76
C VAL A 138 0.27 -8.00 12.14
N ARG A 139 0.60 -7.94 10.84
CA ARG A 139 1.37 -9.01 10.17
C ARG A 139 2.77 -9.22 10.74
N ARG A 140 3.39 -8.17 11.29
CA ARG A 140 4.67 -8.25 12.02
C ARG A 140 4.51 -8.73 13.46
N GLY A 141 3.26 -8.84 13.93
CA GLY A 141 2.90 -9.14 15.31
C GLY A 141 3.38 -8.08 16.29
N TYR A 142 3.38 -6.80 15.89
CA TYR A 142 3.66 -5.67 16.80
C TYR A 142 2.45 -5.36 17.68
N ILE A 143 1.25 -5.55 17.13
CA ILE A 143 -0.04 -5.41 17.80
C ILE A 143 -0.89 -6.64 17.47
N ALA A 144 -1.81 -6.98 18.37
CA ALA A 144 -2.70 -8.13 18.19
C ALA A 144 -3.83 -7.83 17.20
N GLU A 145 -4.41 -6.63 17.28
CA GLU A 145 -5.58 -6.23 16.52
C GLU A 145 -5.34 -4.92 15.77
N ASN A 146 -6.11 -4.68 14.71
CA ASN A 146 -5.99 -3.47 13.92
C ASN A 146 -6.96 -2.40 14.44
N PRO A 147 -6.48 -1.27 15.02
CA PRO A 147 -7.34 -0.21 15.56
C PRO A 147 -8.13 0.52 14.47
N THR A 148 -7.79 0.34 13.19
CA THR A 148 -8.47 1.02 12.07
C THR A 148 -9.81 0.39 11.69
N PHE A 149 -10.18 -0.77 12.25
CA PHE A 149 -11.42 -1.48 11.90
C PHE A 149 -12.70 -0.65 12.15
N GLY A 150 -12.69 0.20 13.17
CA GLY A 150 -13.80 1.10 13.48
C GLY A 150 -13.83 2.40 12.66
N LEU A 151 -12.86 2.65 11.76
CA LEU A 151 -12.82 3.89 11.00
C LEU A 151 -13.91 3.91 9.92
N GLY A 152 -14.91 4.76 10.12
CA GLY A 152 -15.96 5.01 9.13
C GLY A 152 -15.41 5.46 7.77
N LYS A 153 -16.13 5.10 6.70
CA LYS A 153 -15.78 5.46 5.32
C LYS A 153 -15.92 6.96 5.09
N ILE A 154 -14.88 7.60 4.54
CA ILE A 154 -14.95 8.99 4.09
C ILE A 154 -15.74 9.04 2.78
N LYS A 155 -16.86 9.78 2.79
CA LYS A 155 -17.66 10.05 1.59
C LYS A 155 -16.91 11.02 0.70
N VAL A 156 -16.76 10.67 -0.58
CA VAL A 156 -16.13 11.52 -1.59
C VAL A 156 -17.05 11.48 -2.78
N ASP A 157 -17.62 12.63 -3.11
CA ASP A 157 -18.22 12.85 -4.41
C ASP A 157 -17.11 13.27 -5.37
N GLN A 158 -16.90 12.51 -6.44
CA GLN A 158 -15.90 12.83 -7.44
C GLN A 158 -16.62 13.13 -8.74
N THR A 159 -16.57 14.40 -9.15
CA THR A 159 -16.80 14.75 -10.54
C THR A 159 -15.61 14.25 -11.34
N PRO A 160 -15.80 13.35 -12.33
CA PRO A 160 -14.72 12.94 -13.22
C PRO A 160 -14.08 14.15 -13.89
N THR A 161 -12.77 14.10 -14.13
CA THR A 161 -12.11 15.10 -14.97
C THR A 161 -12.69 15.00 -16.38
N ASP A 162 -13.31 16.07 -16.86
CA ASP A 162 -13.84 16.13 -18.22
C ASP A 162 -12.72 16.31 -19.25
N TYR A 163 -12.99 16.02 -20.52
CA TYR A 163 -12.05 16.28 -21.61
C TYR A 163 -12.16 17.73 -22.08
N PHE A 164 -11.07 18.24 -22.68
CA PHE A 164 -11.13 19.54 -23.35
C PHE A 164 -12.00 19.43 -24.61
N PRO A 165 -13.10 20.18 -24.74
CA PRO A 165 -13.87 20.25 -25.98
C PRO A 165 -13.03 20.87 -27.11
N PRO A 166 -13.36 20.63 -28.39
CA PRO A 166 -12.53 21.03 -29.54
C PRO A 166 -12.11 22.51 -29.52
N HIS A 167 -13.02 23.42 -29.18
CA HIS A 167 -12.74 24.86 -29.12
C HIS A 167 -11.77 25.27 -27.99
N GLU A 168 -11.69 24.51 -26.90
CA GLU A 168 -10.67 24.72 -25.85
C GLU A 168 -9.34 24.12 -26.27
N PHE A 169 -9.37 22.99 -26.95
CA PHE A 169 -8.17 22.36 -27.51
C PHE A 169 -7.51 23.25 -28.58
N ASP A 170 -8.30 23.85 -29.49
CA ASP A 170 -7.80 24.79 -30.50
C ASP A 170 -7.12 26.00 -29.85
N LYS A 171 -7.68 26.54 -28.75
CA LYS A 171 -7.05 27.63 -27.98
C LYS A 171 -5.72 27.21 -27.35
N ILE A 172 -5.60 25.97 -26.85
CA ILE A 172 -4.35 25.43 -26.30
C ILE A 172 -3.28 25.30 -27.39
N LEU A 173 -3.68 24.96 -28.62
CA LEU A 173 -2.76 24.83 -29.76
C LEU A 173 -2.37 26.18 -30.38
N ASP A 174 -3.31 27.13 -30.46
CA ASP A 174 -3.08 28.47 -31.02
C ASP A 174 -2.28 29.37 -30.07
N GLU A 175 -2.28 29.08 -28.76
CA GLU A 175 -1.40 29.77 -27.83
C GLU A 175 0.05 29.30 -28.05
N PRO A 176 0.97 30.17 -28.50
CA PRO A 176 2.36 29.78 -28.73
C PRO A 176 2.98 29.37 -27.39
N MET A 177 3.23 28.07 -27.24
CA MET A 177 3.85 27.46 -26.07
C MET A 177 5.00 28.34 -25.52
N PRO A 178 5.11 28.53 -24.19
CA PRO A 178 5.99 29.51 -23.55
C PRO A 178 7.50 29.31 -23.78
N ILE A 179 7.92 28.29 -24.54
CA ILE A 179 9.31 28.10 -24.96
C ILE A 179 9.79 29.33 -25.77
N ALA A 180 8.93 29.91 -26.61
CA ALA A 180 9.27 31.13 -27.36
C ALA A 180 9.34 32.39 -26.47
N ARG A 181 8.58 32.45 -25.37
CA ARG A 181 8.60 33.58 -24.42
C ARG A 181 9.86 33.63 -23.55
N ILE A 182 10.51 32.48 -23.29
CA ILE A 182 11.80 32.43 -22.59
C ILE A 182 12.92 32.92 -23.51
N ALA A 183 12.90 32.54 -24.79
CA ALA A 183 13.86 33.01 -25.79
C ALA A 183 13.77 34.52 -26.05
N ALA A 184 12.57 35.10 -26.09
CA ALA A 184 12.38 36.55 -26.28
C ALA A 184 12.78 37.39 -25.05
N LYS A 185 12.88 36.78 -23.85
CA LYS A 185 13.28 37.48 -22.61
C LYS A 185 14.79 37.45 -22.36
N LEU A 186 15.53 36.60 -23.08
CA LEU A 186 16.99 36.58 -23.14
C LEU A 186 17.44 37.32 -24.40
N GLY A 187 17.28 38.65 -24.39
CA GLY A 187 17.84 39.51 -25.42
C GLY A 187 19.37 39.51 -25.33
N THR A 188 20.02 38.64 -26.11
CA THR A 188 21.44 38.78 -26.43
C THR A 188 21.62 38.57 -27.94
N PRO A 189 22.00 39.61 -28.70
CA PRO A 189 22.39 39.44 -30.08
C PRO A 189 23.77 38.76 -30.12
N ILE A 190 23.82 37.49 -30.53
CA ILE A 190 25.07 36.86 -30.97
C ILE A 190 25.38 37.46 -32.35
N ALA A 191 26.23 38.48 -32.37
CA ALA A 191 26.86 38.94 -33.60
C ALA A 191 27.80 37.82 -34.10
N LEU A 192 27.34 37.08 -35.11
CA LEU A 192 28.19 36.25 -35.97
C LEU A 192 28.32 36.97 -37.31
N GLY A 193 29.47 37.62 -37.51
CA GLY A 193 29.86 38.24 -38.77
C GLY A 193 31.34 37.96 -39.03
N PHE A 194 31.60 36.79 -39.62
CA PHE A 194 32.86 36.44 -40.27
C PHE A 194 32.88 37.10 -41.66
N ALA A 195 33.94 37.84 -42.01
CA ALA A 195 34.39 37.99 -43.39
C ALA A 195 35.83 38.55 -43.43
N LEU A 196 36.74 37.66 -43.84
CA LEU A 196 38.05 37.83 -44.50
C LEU A 196 39.05 38.86 -43.95
#